data_AF-A0A935MSF6-F1
#
_entry.id   AF-A0A935MSF6-F1
#
_cell.length_a   1.000
_cell.length_b   1.000
_cell.length_c   1.000
_cell.angle_alpha   90.00
_cell.angle_beta   90.00
_cell.angle_gamma   90.00
#
_symmetry.space_group_name_H-M   'P 1'
#
loop_
_entity.id
_entity.type
_entity.pdbx_description
1 polymer ?
#
loop_
_entity_poly.entity_id
_entity_poly.type
_entity_poly.pdbx_seq_one_letter_code
_entity_poly.pdbx_strand_id
1 'polypeptide(L)'
;MSHSVEVTGAQLANALHMLGVNFIMGGSNDSEALHRDPKRMIAALADSKEARLRLSLIPLFLEHPEFSSHVREVVHTLPPRTRLILQCYYSAAVWLQRVHRSKLTTFTGEKQTLPEQFSRDLNLQITDDPETNLFLLAERHRELSGEKVNWLGTYKHAAQIFIKGLEIKSRG
;
A
#
# COMPACT_ATOMS: atom_id res chain seq x y z
N MET A 1 -11.12 8.85 30.10
CA MET A 1 -9.82 8.60 29.45
C MET A 1 -10.02 7.43 28.49
N SER A 2 -10.14 7.71 27.20
CA SER A 2 -10.37 6.66 26.21
C SER A 2 -9.05 5.96 25.94
N HIS A 3 -8.92 4.71 26.40
CA HIS A 3 -7.83 3.84 26.00
C HIS A 3 -7.98 3.56 24.50
N SER A 4 -7.31 4.35 23.66
CA SER A 4 -7.11 4.00 22.26
C SER A 4 -6.26 2.73 22.25
N VAL A 5 -6.90 1.57 22.12
CA VAL A 5 -6.21 0.28 22.01
C VAL A 5 -5.24 0.38 20.82
N GLU A 6 -3.94 0.35 21.13
CA GLU A 6 -2.87 0.40 20.15
C GLU A 6 -2.99 -0.83 19.24
N VAL A 7 -3.14 -0.59 17.93
CA VAL A 7 -3.28 -1.68 16.96
C VAL A 7 -1.92 -2.37 16.81
N THR A 8 -1.88 -3.67 17.11
CA THR A 8 -0.63 -4.45 17.07
C THR A 8 -0.27 -4.91 15.66
N GLY A 9 1.00 -5.26 15.45
CA GLY A 9 1.46 -5.81 14.16
C GLY A 9 0.76 -7.11 13.77
N ALA A 10 0.48 -7.99 14.75
CA ALA A 10 -0.26 -9.23 14.53
C ALA A 10 -1.70 -8.97 14.08
N GLN A 11 -2.39 -7.99 14.68
CA GLN A 11 -3.74 -7.60 14.28
C GLN A 11 -3.80 -7.09 12.85
N LEU A 12 -2.79 -6.32 12.42
CA LEU A 12 -2.67 -5.85 11.03
C LEU A 12 -2.39 -6.99 10.06
N ALA A 13 -1.48 -7.90 10.39
CA ALA A 13 -1.18 -9.07 9.56
C ALA A 13 -2.43 -9.95 9.36
N ASN A 14 -3.22 -10.18 10.41
CA ASN A 14 -4.50 -10.89 10.30
C ASN A 14 -5.52 -10.16 9.44
N ALA A 15 -5.66 -8.85 9.62
CA ALA A 15 -6.60 -8.06 8.82
C ALA A 15 -6.23 -8.07 7.33
N LEU A 16 -4.93 -8.02 7.00
CA LEU A 16 -4.44 -8.20 5.63
C LEU A 16 -4.79 -9.59 5.08
N HIS A 17 -4.56 -10.65 5.87
CA HIS A 17 -4.90 -12.02 5.46
C HIS A 17 -6.40 -12.20 5.21
N MET A 18 -7.27 -11.64 6.06
CA MET A 18 -8.73 -11.65 5.85
C MET A 18 -9.15 -10.89 4.58
N LEU A 19 -8.38 -9.90 4.16
CA LEU A 19 -8.53 -9.17 2.90
C LEU A 19 -7.84 -9.88 1.72
N GLY A 20 -7.39 -11.12 1.88
CA GLY A 20 -6.68 -11.84 0.82
C GLY A 20 -5.29 -11.29 0.47
N VAL A 21 -4.78 -10.33 1.25
CA VAL A 21 -3.44 -9.77 1.11
C VAL A 21 -2.44 -10.63 1.87
N ASN A 22 -2.07 -11.76 1.27
CA ASN A 22 -1.14 -12.75 1.84
C ASN A 22 0.33 -12.32 1.72
N PHE A 23 0.65 -11.12 2.21
CA PHE A 23 1.97 -10.51 2.12
C PHE A 23 2.83 -10.76 3.36
N ILE A 24 2.22 -11.06 4.51
CA ILE A 24 2.87 -11.24 5.81
C ILE A 24 2.32 -12.51 6.46
N MET A 25 3.22 -13.39 6.93
CA MET A 25 2.84 -14.57 7.72
C MET A 25 2.82 -14.23 9.22
N GLY A 26 1.78 -14.68 9.92
CA GLY A 26 1.73 -14.69 11.38
C GLY A 26 0.72 -13.71 11.95
N GLY A 27 -0.42 -14.23 12.40
CA GLY A 27 -1.30 -13.51 13.30
C GLY A 27 -2.18 -14.46 14.12
N SER A 28 -2.56 -14.00 15.31
CA SER A 28 -3.41 -14.69 16.29
C SER A 28 -4.88 -14.30 16.13
N ASN A 29 -5.83 -15.14 16.54
CA ASN A 29 -7.27 -14.94 16.27
C ASN A 29 -7.94 -13.70 16.91
N ASP A 30 -7.20 -12.84 17.62
CA ASP A 30 -7.74 -11.66 18.28
C ASP A 30 -7.62 -10.40 17.41
N SER A 31 -8.54 -10.22 16.47
CA SER A 31 -8.73 -8.95 15.78
C SER A 31 -10.21 -8.67 15.57
N GLU A 32 -10.79 -7.88 16.49
CA GLU A 32 -12.08 -7.22 16.25
C GLU A 32 -11.97 -6.34 14.99
N ALA A 33 -12.64 -6.78 13.92
CA ALA A 33 -13.18 -5.98 12.80
C ALA A 33 -12.28 -4.94 12.08
N LEU A 34 -10.95 -4.93 12.22
CA LEU A 34 -10.08 -3.97 11.50
C LEU A 34 -10.23 -4.04 9.97
N HIS A 35 -10.49 -5.22 9.41
CA HIS A 35 -10.77 -5.39 7.97
C HIS A 35 -12.06 -4.68 7.50
N ARG A 36 -12.96 -4.31 8.43
CA ARG A 36 -14.23 -3.61 8.14
C ARG A 36 -14.12 -2.09 8.26
N ASP A 37 -12.96 -1.58 8.69
CA ASP A 37 -12.70 -0.14 8.80
C ASP A 37 -11.46 0.23 7.95
N PRO A 38 -11.66 0.49 6.64
CA PRO A 38 -10.57 0.84 5.74
C PRO A 38 -9.73 2.02 6.21
N LYS A 39 -10.34 3.06 6.81
CA LYS A 39 -9.64 4.26 7.27
C LYS A 39 -8.68 3.91 8.39
N ARG A 40 -9.18 3.21 9.41
CA ARG A 40 -8.36 2.78 10.55
C ARG A 40 -7.27 1.82 10.11
N MET A 41 -7.57 0.91 9.17
CA MET A 41 -6.58 -0.02 8.60
C MET A 41 -5.45 0.71 7.88
N ILE A 42 -5.77 1.62 6.96
CA ILE A 42 -4.78 2.40 6.20
C ILE A 42 -3.91 3.23 7.15
N ALA A 43 -4.52 3.91 8.11
CA ALA A 43 -3.80 4.73 9.09
C ALA A 43 -2.83 3.88 9.93
N ALA A 44 -3.31 2.76 10.48
CA ALA A 44 -2.51 1.89 11.33
C ALA A 44 -1.38 1.18 10.56
N LEU A 45 -1.61 0.79 9.30
CA LEU A 45 -0.54 0.27 8.44
C LEU A 45 0.52 1.32 8.17
N ALA A 46 0.13 2.55 7.83
CA ALA A 46 1.08 3.63 7.55
C ALA A 46 1.93 3.97 8.79
N ASP A 47 1.32 3.97 9.98
CA ASP A 47 1.96 4.34 11.25
C ASP A 47 2.75 3.19 11.89
N SER A 48 2.65 1.97 11.35
CA SER A 48 3.32 0.80 11.91
C SER A 48 4.84 1.00 11.99
N LYS A 49 5.43 0.58 13.12
CA LYS A 49 6.89 0.59 13.32
C LYS A 49 7.60 -0.40 12.39
N GLU A 50 6.91 -1.46 11.95
CA GLU A 50 7.47 -2.48 11.07
C GLU A 50 7.40 -2.07 9.60
N ALA A 51 8.56 -2.01 8.93
CA ALA A 51 8.63 -1.62 7.52
C ALA A 51 7.81 -2.51 6.59
N ARG A 52 7.72 -3.83 6.88
CA ARG A 52 6.93 -4.78 6.08
C ARG A 52 5.43 -4.50 6.17
N LEU A 53 4.93 -4.12 7.34
CA LEU A 53 3.53 -3.75 7.53
C LEU A 53 3.22 -2.45 6.77
N ARG A 54 4.08 -1.43 6.86
CA ARG A 54 3.91 -0.23 6.03
C ARG A 54 3.89 -0.59 4.54
N LEU A 55 4.83 -1.42 4.10
CA LEU A 55 4.98 -1.82 2.70
C LEU A 55 3.75 -2.58 2.15
N SER A 56 3.01 -3.27 3.02
CA SER A 56 1.78 -3.98 2.65
C SER A 56 0.64 -3.06 2.15
N LEU A 57 0.75 -1.73 2.35
CA LEU A 57 -0.15 -0.77 1.72
C LEU A 57 -0.19 -0.93 0.19
N ILE A 58 0.95 -1.23 -0.45
CA ILE A 58 1.00 -1.44 -1.90
C ILE A 58 0.09 -2.60 -2.32
N PRO A 59 0.31 -3.84 -1.87
CA PRO A 59 -0.57 -4.94 -2.25
C PRO A 59 -2.00 -4.79 -1.73
N LEU A 60 -2.23 -4.10 -0.61
CA LEU A 60 -3.59 -3.75 -0.17
C LEU A 60 -4.33 -2.95 -1.23
N PHE A 61 -3.73 -1.89 -1.79
CA PHE A 61 -4.40 -1.08 -2.81
C PHE A 61 -4.51 -1.79 -4.17
N LEU A 62 -3.57 -2.69 -4.50
CA LEU A 62 -3.68 -3.52 -5.70
C LEU A 62 -4.82 -4.53 -5.59
N GLU A 63 -5.03 -5.11 -4.40
CA GLU A 63 -6.12 -6.08 -4.15
C GLU A 63 -7.47 -5.39 -3.91
N HIS A 64 -7.49 -4.25 -3.23
CA HIS A 64 -8.69 -3.51 -2.86
C HIS A 64 -8.65 -2.06 -3.36
N PRO A 65 -8.78 -1.80 -4.68
CA PRO A 65 -8.75 -0.44 -5.21
C PRO A 65 -9.86 0.48 -4.66
N GLU A 66 -10.96 -0.07 -4.15
CA GLU A 66 -12.05 0.67 -3.50
C GLU A 66 -11.58 1.41 -2.23
N PHE A 67 -10.49 0.96 -1.59
CA PHE A 67 -9.88 1.64 -0.43
C PHE A 67 -9.29 3.01 -0.83
N SER A 68 -9.05 3.27 -2.11
CA SER A 68 -8.56 4.56 -2.63
C SER A 68 -9.45 5.75 -2.24
N SER A 69 -10.75 5.52 -2.07
CA SER A 69 -11.73 6.53 -1.66
C SER A 69 -11.47 7.11 -0.27
N HIS A 70 -10.73 6.39 0.59
CA HIS A 70 -10.45 6.78 1.96
C HIS A 70 -9.07 7.43 2.15
N VAL A 71 -8.16 7.29 1.18
CA VAL A 71 -6.74 7.63 1.36
C VAL A 71 -6.54 9.12 1.59
N ARG A 72 -7.21 9.99 0.83
CA ARG A 72 -7.08 11.44 1.00
C ARG A 72 -7.51 11.91 2.39
N GLU A 73 -8.62 11.37 2.90
CA GLU A 73 -9.08 11.70 4.26
C GLU A 73 -8.05 11.26 5.31
N VAL A 74 -7.53 10.04 5.21
CA VAL A 74 -6.55 9.49 6.15
C VAL A 74 -5.23 10.28 6.12
N VAL A 75 -4.75 10.69 4.94
CA VAL A 75 -3.55 11.54 4.79
C VAL A 75 -3.66 12.82 5.63
N HIS A 76 -4.84 13.43 5.72
CA HIS A 76 -5.04 14.67 6.47
C HIS A 76 -4.98 14.48 8.00
N THR A 77 -5.27 13.28 8.50
CA THR A 77 -5.23 12.98 9.94
C THR A 77 -3.86 12.52 10.43
N LEU A 78 -2.95 12.16 9.52
CA LEU A 78 -1.65 11.59 9.86
C LEU A 78 -0.57 12.66 10.11
N PRO A 79 0.39 12.37 11.02
CA PRO A 79 1.57 13.21 11.21
C PRO A 79 2.46 13.21 9.95
N PRO A 80 3.31 14.23 9.75
CA PRO A 80 4.00 14.45 8.47
C PRO A 80 4.80 13.26 7.92
N ARG A 81 5.53 12.53 8.77
CA ARG A 81 6.32 11.37 8.34
C ARG A 81 5.42 10.22 7.86
N THR A 82 4.41 9.87 8.65
CA THR A 82 3.45 8.80 8.34
C THR A 82 2.62 9.16 7.10
N ARG A 83 2.27 10.43 6.96
CA ARG A 83 1.61 10.98 5.77
C ARG A 83 2.44 10.78 4.51
N LEU A 84 3.72 11.14 4.53
CA LEU A 84 4.63 10.96 3.40
C LEU A 84 4.69 9.50 2.96
N ILE A 85 4.82 8.57 3.91
CA ILE A 85 4.86 7.13 3.63
C ILE A 85 3.57 6.69 2.91
N LEU A 86 2.41 7.09 3.43
CA LEU A 86 1.12 6.73 2.81
C LEU A 86 1.00 7.31 1.40
N GLN A 87 1.33 8.59 1.20
CA GLN A 87 1.28 9.23 -0.12
C GLN A 87 2.21 8.55 -1.13
N CYS A 88 3.43 8.20 -0.71
CA CYS A 88 4.40 7.53 -1.57
C CYS A 88 3.97 6.09 -1.90
N TYR A 89 3.53 5.30 -0.92
CA TYR A 89 3.15 3.90 -1.16
C TYR A 89 1.83 3.79 -1.94
N TYR A 90 0.86 4.68 -1.70
CA TYR A 90 -0.32 4.77 -2.54
C TYR A 90 0.04 5.13 -3.97
N SER A 91 0.85 6.17 -4.17
CA SER A 91 1.30 6.57 -5.53
C SER A 91 2.06 5.44 -6.22
N ALA A 92 2.87 4.67 -5.48
CA ALA A 92 3.55 3.50 -6.02
C ALA A 92 2.54 2.43 -6.48
N ALA A 93 1.49 2.17 -5.70
CA ALA A 93 0.43 1.25 -6.09
C ALA A 93 -0.31 1.68 -7.36
N VAL A 94 -0.59 2.99 -7.53
CA VAL A 94 -1.20 3.55 -8.76
C VAL A 94 -0.37 3.17 -9.98
N TRP A 95 0.94 3.43 -9.94
CA TRP A 95 1.80 3.18 -11.09
C TRP A 95 2.06 1.68 -11.30
N LEU A 96 2.27 0.91 -10.22
CA LEU A 96 2.44 -0.55 -10.31
C LEU A 96 1.21 -1.24 -10.88
N GLN A 97 -0.01 -0.75 -10.57
CA GLN A 97 -1.23 -1.28 -11.18
C GLN A 97 -1.23 -1.10 -12.69
N ARG A 98 -0.74 0.04 -13.19
CA ARG A 98 -0.62 0.31 -14.64
C ARG A 98 0.46 -0.56 -15.29
N VAL A 99 1.65 -0.64 -14.67
CA VAL A 99 2.76 -1.49 -15.15
C VAL A 99 2.35 -2.95 -15.24
N HIS A 100 1.59 -3.44 -14.25
CA HIS A 100 1.22 -4.85 -14.14
C HIS A 100 -0.23 -5.14 -14.51
N ARG A 101 -0.93 -4.22 -15.20
CA ARG A 101 -2.37 -4.33 -15.47
C ARG A 101 -2.76 -5.69 -16.03
N SER A 102 -2.09 -6.12 -17.10
CA SER A 102 -2.38 -7.42 -17.73
C SER A 102 -2.23 -8.60 -16.76
N LYS A 103 -1.15 -8.64 -15.95
CA LYS A 103 -0.94 -9.73 -14.99
C LYS A 103 -1.97 -9.71 -13.86
N LEU A 104 -2.27 -8.52 -13.33
CA LEU A 104 -3.26 -8.35 -12.27
C LEU A 104 -4.67 -8.74 -12.75
N THR A 105 -5.06 -8.34 -13.97
CA THR A 105 -6.34 -8.71 -14.57
C THR A 105 -6.46 -10.23 -14.74
N THR A 106 -5.39 -10.91 -15.17
CA THR A 106 -5.38 -12.38 -15.33
C THR A 106 -5.70 -13.12 -14.02
N PHE A 107 -5.18 -12.66 -12.88
CA PHE A 107 -5.34 -13.38 -11.61
C PHE A 107 -6.48 -12.87 -10.73
N THR A 108 -6.90 -11.62 -10.89
CA THR A 108 -7.88 -10.97 -9.99
C THR A 108 -9.15 -10.49 -10.70
N GLY A 109 -9.23 -10.66 -12.02
CA GLY A 109 -10.27 -10.06 -12.85
C GLY A 109 -10.05 -8.58 -13.10
N GLU A 110 -10.95 -7.96 -13.87
CA GLU A 110 -10.91 -6.51 -14.10
C GLU A 110 -11.27 -5.79 -12.79
N LYS A 111 -10.31 -5.05 -12.23
CA LYS A 111 -10.52 -4.21 -11.05
C LYS A 111 -10.52 -2.72 -11.44
N GLN A 112 -11.13 -1.89 -10.59
CA GLN A 112 -11.09 -0.44 -10.76
C GLN A 112 -9.65 0.08 -10.84
N THR A 113 -9.42 1.04 -11.74
CA THR A 113 -8.14 1.74 -11.82
C THR A 113 -7.97 2.68 -10.62
N LEU A 114 -6.83 2.58 -9.94
CA LEU A 114 -6.46 3.46 -8.84
C LEU A 114 -6.27 4.89 -9.37
N PRO A 115 -6.97 5.88 -8.79
CA PRO A 115 -6.81 7.27 -9.21
C PRO A 115 -5.47 7.84 -8.74
N GLU A 116 -4.86 8.66 -9.58
CA GLU A 116 -3.72 9.49 -9.16
C GLU A 116 -4.26 10.61 -8.25
N GLN A 117 -3.67 10.79 -7.06
CA GLN A 117 -4.19 11.72 -6.03
C GLN A 117 -3.15 12.69 -5.45
N PHE A 118 -1.84 12.41 -5.60
CA PHE A 118 -0.77 13.02 -4.80
C PHE A 118 0.41 13.55 -5.60
N SER A 119 0.39 13.49 -6.93
CA SER A 119 1.45 14.02 -7.79
C SER A 119 1.74 15.49 -7.48
N ARG A 120 0.70 16.31 -7.34
CA ARG A 120 0.80 17.72 -6.95
C ARG A 120 1.39 17.88 -5.55
N ASP A 121 0.91 17.12 -4.58
CA ASP A 121 1.35 17.19 -3.18
C ASP A 121 2.81 16.78 -3.01
N LEU A 122 3.26 15.82 -3.83
CA LEU A 122 4.63 15.32 -3.85
C LEU A 122 5.55 16.13 -4.79
N ASN A 123 5.01 17.12 -5.51
CA ASN A 123 5.69 17.91 -6.53
C ASN A 123 6.34 17.04 -7.62
N LEU A 124 5.57 16.07 -8.14
CA LEU A 124 5.97 15.16 -9.21
C LEU A 124 5.47 15.67 -10.57
N GLN A 125 6.36 15.64 -11.56
CA GLN A 125 5.99 15.82 -12.96
C GLN A 125 5.70 14.45 -13.58
N ILE A 126 4.41 14.15 -13.72
CA ILE A 126 3.95 12.87 -14.25
C ILE A 126 4.06 12.85 -15.77
N THR A 127 4.51 11.73 -16.32
CA THR A 127 4.57 11.43 -17.75
C THR A 127 3.56 10.34 -18.12
N ASP A 128 3.44 10.02 -19.41
CA ASP A 128 2.60 8.92 -19.88
C ASP A 128 3.21 7.53 -19.61
N ASP A 129 4.48 7.43 -19.21
CA ASP A 129 5.16 6.18 -18.91
C ASP A 129 5.09 5.85 -17.39
N PRO A 130 4.32 4.81 -16.99
CA PRO A 130 4.21 4.41 -15.59
C PRO A 130 5.54 3.98 -14.95
N GLU A 131 6.49 3.43 -15.72
CA GLU A 131 7.79 3.05 -15.18
C GLU A 131 8.66 4.26 -14.85
N THR A 132 8.69 5.25 -15.75
CA THR A 132 9.30 6.55 -15.47
C THR A 132 8.68 7.22 -14.25
N ASN A 133 7.35 7.19 -14.12
CA ASN A 133 6.66 7.75 -12.95
C ASN A 133 7.05 7.06 -11.64
N LEU A 134 7.24 5.73 -11.63
CA LEU A 134 7.75 5.00 -10.47
C LEU A 134 9.17 5.40 -10.11
N PHE A 135 10.02 5.58 -11.11
CA PHE A 135 11.40 6.05 -10.90
C PHE A 135 11.40 7.46 -10.27
N LEU A 136 10.66 8.41 -10.85
CA LEU A 136 10.55 9.77 -10.33
C LEU A 136 9.99 9.81 -8.91
N LEU A 137 8.98 8.98 -8.61
CA LEU A 137 8.43 8.84 -7.27
C LEU A 137 9.47 8.31 -6.26
N ALA A 138 10.30 7.34 -6.66
CA ALA A 138 11.33 6.77 -5.80
C ALA A 138 12.43 7.80 -5.48
N GLU A 139 12.89 8.55 -6.47
CA GLU A 139 13.85 9.65 -6.28
C GLU A 139 13.26 10.70 -5.34
N ARG A 140 12.00 11.08 -5.56
CA ARG A 140 11.32 12.06 -4.72
C ARG A 140 11.11 11.57 -3.28
N HIS A 141 10.77 10.31 -3.09
CA HIS A 141 10.66 9.74 -1.75
C HIS A 141 12.01 9.76 -1.03
N ARG A 142 13.12 9.46 -1.72
CA ARG A 142 14.47 9.58 -1.17
C ARG A 142 14.76 11.00 -0.69
N GLU A 143 14.46 12.00 -1.52
CA GLU A 143 14.66 13.42 -1.18
C GLU A 143 13.85 13.84 0.04
N LEU A 144 12.55 13.53 0.06
CA LEU A 144 11.63 13.98 1.12
C LEU A 144 11.86 13.26 2.45
N SER A 145 12.24 11.97 2.41
CA SER A 145 12.52 11.19 3.62
C SER A 145 13.94 11.39 4.16
N GLY A 146 14.89 11.75 3.29
CA GLY A 146 16.32 11.74 3.62
C GLY A 146 16.92 10.34 3.78
N GLU A 147 16.13 9.27 3.58
CA GLU A 147 16.56 7.89 3.77
C GLU A 147 17.24 7.37 2.49
N LYS A 148 18.45 6.78 2.62
CA LYS A 148 19.22 6.19 1.52
C LYS A 148 18.77 4.77 1.18
N VAL A 149 17.47 4.60 0.94
CA VAL A 149 16.84 3.31 0.59
C VAL A 149 16.65 3.23 -0.93
N ASN A 150 16.79 2.04 -1.50
CA ASN A 150 16.39 1.77 -2.88
C ASN A 150 14.85 1.68 -2.97
N TRP A 151 14.17 2.83 -2.91
CA TRP A 151 12.71 2.91 -2.91
C TRP A 151 12.08 2.25 -4.13
N LEU A 152 12.65 2.43 -5.32
CA LEU A 152 12.16 1.79 -6.54
C LEU A 152 12.18 0.27 -6.42
N GLY A 153 13.29 -0.28 -5.95
CA GLY A 153 13.43 -1.71 -5.67
C GLY A 153 12.42 -2.19 -4.63
N THR A 154 12.24 -1.44 -3.55
CA THR A 154 11.26 -1.74 -2.50
C THR A 154 9.83 -1.83 -3.04
N TYR A 155 9.41 -0.88 -3.88
CA TYR A 155 8.07 -0.87 -4.47
C TYR A 155 7.86 -2.04 -5.43
N LYS A 156 8.80 -2.23 -6.36
CA LYS A 156 8.75 -3.32 -7.35
C LYS A 156 8.73 -4.68 -6.63
N HIS A 157 9.54 -4.84 -5.58
CA HIS A 157 9.56 -6.06 -4.78
C HIS A 157 8.20 -6.36 -4.13
N ALA A 158 7.54 -5.36 -3.53
CA ALA A 158 6.23 -5.56 -2.90
C ALA A 158 5.17 -6.07 -3.90
N ALA A 159 5.09 -5.45 -5.08
CA ALA A 159 4.17 -5.89 -6.12
C ALA A 159 4.54 -7.27 -6.68
N GLN A 160 5.82 -7.57 -6.87
CA GLN A 160 6.29 -8.87 -7.37
C GLN A 160 5.92 -10.01 -6.42
N ILE A 161 6.14 -9.84 -5.11
CA ILE A 161 5.77 -10.85 -4.10
C ILE A 161 4.26 -11.09 -4.11
N PHE A 162 3.47 -10.02 -4.18
CA PHE A 162 2.02 -10.12 -4.24
C PHE A 162 1.53 -10.85 -5.50
N ILE A 163 2.00 -10.46 -6.68
CA ILE A 163 1.62 -11.10 -7.96
C ILE A 163 2.02 -12.58 -7.97
N LYS A 164 3.21 -12.91 -7.45
CA LYS A 164 3.64 -14.32 -7.31
C LYS A 164 2.73 -15.11 -6.37
N GLY A 165 2.26 -14.49 -5.29
CA GLY A 165 1.27 -15.09 -4.39
C GLY A 165 -0.05 -15.40 -5.08
N LEU A 166 -0.54 -14.48 -5.93
CA LEU A 166 -1.74 -14.69 -6.74
C LEU A 166 -1.56 -15.84 -7.75
N GLU A 167 -0.41 -15.91 -8.42
CA GLU A 167 -0.08 -16.99 -9.35
C GLU A 167 -0.14 -18.37 -8.67
N ILE A 168 0.46 -18.49 -7.48
CA ILE A 168 0.43 -19.74 -6.69
C ILE A 168 -1.01 -20.10 -6.31
N LYS A 169 -1.81 -19.13 -5.85
CA LYS A 169 -3.21 -19.35 -5.48
C LYS A 169 -4.09 -19.77 -6.67
N SER A 170 -3.81 -19.26 -7.87
CA SER A 170 -4.57 -19.60 -9.08
C SER A 170 -4.31 -21.01 -9.63
N ARG A 171 -3.25 -21.68 -9.16
CA ARG A 171 -2.85 -23.02 -9.60
C ARG A 171 -3.31 -24.14 -8.67
N GLY A 172 -3.81 -23.81 -7.47
CA GLY A 172 -4.34 -24.76 -6.49
C GLY A 172 -5.85 -24.77 -6.52
#